data_AF-A0A814EER6-F1
#
_entry.id   AF-A0A814EER6-F1
#
_cell.length_a   1.000
_cell.length_b   1.000
_cell.length_c   1.000
_cell.angle_alpha   90.00
_cell.angle_beta   90.00
_cell.angle_gamma   90.00
#
_symmetry.space_group_name_H-M   'P 1'
#
loop_
_entity.id
_entity.type
_entity.pdbx_description
1 polymer ?
#
loop_
_entity_poly.entity_id
_entity_poly.type
_entity_poly.pdbx_seq_one_letter_code
_entity_poly.pdbx_strand_id
1 'polypeptide(L)'
;MSTLFSVDFLNINVYECKISMFVQFTSLQICAWILVLISLEQYLCVKVQHWRTIHFKPQRAYITVSCLVLFFIALNFNIFFTFGFEVDYPIQVVKNSSEFNMTQNVTIEYVKKILCYGDRRFPWTSWMIDIGPLYLTFYSLAPSFLLGLGNVLLITHLYTSRKTHSGPSNQNDKKKNKQDQMTKTIIYMTVAFIIITLSNATAIFNFNTLIKTDYGSALLRLTDMLSYAYHGLNFGVFYISNNRFRREFKKVFGI
;
A
#
# COMPACT_ATOMS: atom_id res chain seq x y z
N MET A 1 24.01 -15.74 -5.91
CA MET A 1 22.82 -14.95 -5.51
C MET A 1 21.84 -15.96 -4.92
N SER A 2 21.86 -16.11 -3.60
CA SER A 2 21.13 -17.15 -2.89
C SER A 2 19.64 -16.79 -2.86
N THR A 3 18.82 -17.63 -3.48
CA THR A 3 17.36 -17.57 -3.41
C THR A 3 16.93 -18.03 -2.02
N LEU A 4 16.59 -17.08 -1.13
CA LEU A 4 15.72 -17.42 -0.01
C LEU A 4 14.43 -17.98 -0.66
N PHE A 5 14.11 -19.25 -0.41
CA PHE A 5 12.94 -20.01 -0.92
C PHE A 5 13.07 -20.80 -2.24
N SER A 6 14.22 -20.90 -2.91
CA SER A 6 14.34 -21.71 -4.15
C SER A 6 13.32 -21.37 -5.25
N VAL A 7 12.68 -20.19 -5.17
CA VAL A 7 11.82 -19.67 -6.23
C VAL A 7 12.75 -18.94 -7.19
N ASP A 8 12.94 -19.49 -8.38
CA ASP A 8 13.60 -18.78 -9.47
C ASP A 8 12.66 -17.68 -9.96
N PHE A 9 12.83 -16.46 -9.41
CA PHE A 9 12.18 -15.24 -9.92
C PHE A 9 12.50 -14.96 -11.40
N LEU A 10 13.44 -15.71 -11.99
CA LEU A 10 13.76 -15.69 -13.42
C LEU A 10 12.67 -16.35 -14.28
N ASN A 11 11.86 -17.26 -13.71
CA ASN A 11 10.82 -18.02 -14.43
C ASN A 11 9.39 -17.57 -14.05
N ILE A 12 9.20 -16.31 -13.68
CA ILE A 12 7.86 -15.77 -13.39
C ILE A 12 7.05 -15.72 -14.68
N ASN A 13 5.87 -16.32 -14.69
CA ASN A 13 4.96 -16.27 -15.83
C ASN A 13 4.35 -14.85 -15.98
N VAL A 14 4.07 -14.41 -17.21
CA VAL A 14 3.36 -13.15 -17.49
C VAL A 14 2.05 -13.05 -16.70
N TYR A 15 1.30 -14.15 -16.59
CA TYR A 15 0.05 -14.17 -15.82
C TYR A 15 0.27 -13.93 -14.34
N GLU A 16 1.29 -14.56 -13.76
CA GLU A 16 1.65 -14.39 -12.35
C GLU A 16 2.03 -12.95 -12.08
N CYS A 17 2.79 -12.35 -12.98
CA CYS A 17 3.13 -10.94 -12.90
C CYS A 17 1.89 -10.03 -12.90
N LYS A 18 0.96 -10.23 -13.85
CA LYS A 18 -0.27 -9.43 -13.94
C LYS A 18 -1.13 -9.56 -12.68
N ILE A 19 -1.31 -10.78 -12.19
CA ILE A 19 -2.08 -11.07 -10.98
C ILE A 19 -1.42 -10.42 -9.76
N SER A 20 -0.11 -10.59 -9.61
CA SER A 20 0.65 -10.03 -8.49
C SER A 20 0.52 -8.51 -8.44
N MET A 21 0.72 -7.84 -9.58
CA MET A 21 0.58 -6.39 -9.69
C MET A 21 -0.87 -5.95 -9.43
N PHE A 22 -1.86 -6.65 -9.99
CA PHE A 22 -3.27 -6.33 -9.75
C PHE A 22 -3.64 -6.43 -8.25
N VAL A 23 -3.26 -7.53 -7.60
CA VAL A 23 -3.51 -7.75 -6.18
C VAL A 23 -2.81 -6.69 -5.34
N GLN A 24 -1.55 -6.38 -5.67
CA GLN A 24 -0.78 -5.36 -4.97
C GLN A 24 -1.45 -3.98 -5.05
N PHE A 25 -1.70 -3.45 -6.24
CA PHE A 25 -2.27 -2.11 -6.40
C PHE A 25 -3.68 -2.01 -5.82
N THR A 26 -4.50 -3.04 -6.04
CA THR A 26 -5.89 -3.07 -5.54
C THR A 26 -5.92 -3.13 -4.02
N SER A 27 -5.08 -3.99 -3.40
CA SER A 27 -5.02 -4.10 -1.94
C SER A 27 -4.49 -2.83 -1.27
N LEU A 28 -3.45 -2.20 -1.84
CA LEU A 28 -2.90 -0.93 -1.35
C LEU A 28 -3.99 0.15 -1.28
N GLN A 29 -4.75 0.32 -2.38
CA GLN A 29 -5.81 1.31 -2.45
C GLN A 29 -6.96 0.98 -1.48
N ILE A 30 -7.45 -0.27 -1.47
CA ILE A 30 -8.50 -0.69 -0.55
C ILE A 30 -8.10 -0.44 0.91
N CYS A 31 -6.88 -0.82 1.32
CA CYS A 31 -6.37 -0.60 2.67
C CYS A 31 -6.33 0.89 3.04
N ALA A 32 -5.80 1.74 2.16
CA ALA A 32 -5.72 3.19 2.39
C ALA A 32 -7.12 3.80 2.60
N TRP A 33 -8.08 3.44 1.75
CA TRP A 33 -9.42 3.99 1.82
C TRP A 33 -10.25 3.41 2.97
N ILE A 34 -10.02 2.17 3.39
CA ILE A 34 -10.58 1.64 4.64
C ILE A 34 -10.10 2.45 5.84
N LEU A 35 -8.81 2.81 5.90
CA LEU A 35 -8.29 3.67 6.96
C LEU A 35 -8.96 5.05 6.96
N VAL A 36 -9.15 5.65 5.79
CA VAL A 36 -9.90 6.92 5.63
C VAL A 36 -11.31 6.78 6.20
N LEU A 37 -12.04 5.72 5.83
CA LEU A 37 -13.39 5.46 6.34
C LEU A 37 -13.41 5.29 7.87
N ILE A 38 -12.45 4.55 8.44
CA ILE A 38 -12.34 4.36 9.89
C ILE A 38 -12.06 5.70 10.59
N SER A 39 -11.16 6.53 10.05
CA SER A 39 -10.86 7.85 10.62
C SER A 39 -12.08 8.78 10.56
N LEU A 40 -12.76 8.83 9.40
CA LEU A 40 -14.00 9.59 9.22
C LEU A 40 -15.09 9.11 10.18
N GLU A 41 -15.24 7.81 10.34
CA GLU A 41 -16.18 7.18 11.27
C GLU A 41 -15.92 7.63 12.72
N GLN A 42 -14.66 7.61 13.17
CA GLN A 42 -14.30 8.09 14.50
C GLN A 42 -14.62 9.57 14.69
N TYR A 43 -14.27 10.39 13.70
CA TYR A 43 -14.58 11.82 13.74
C TYR A 43 -16.08 12.07 13.85
N LEU A 44 -16.89 11.38 13.05
CA LEU A 44 -18.35 11.52 13.05
C LEU A 44 -18.99 11.00 14.34
N CYS A 45 -18.48 9.92 14.92
CA CYS A 45 -18.91 9.44 16.24
C CYS A 45 -18.65 10.44 17.36
N VAL A 46 -17.58 11.21 17.26
CA VAL A 46 -17.22 12.24 18.24
C VAL A 46 -18.05 13.50 18.04
N LYS A 47 -18.21 13.96 16.79
CA LYS A 47 -18.91 15.21 16.48
C LYS A 47 -20.43 15.09 16.56
N VAL A 48 -20.99 13.96 16.14
CA VAL A 48 -22.43 13.78 15.98
C VAL A 48 -22.89 12.66 16.90
N GLN A 49 -23.47 13.03 18.04
CA GLN A 49 -23.87 12.11 19.11
C GLN A 49 -24.80 10.98 18.64
N HIS A 50 -25.69 11.25 17.67
CA HIS A 50 -26.64 10.29 17.13
C HIS A 50 -26.14 9.50 15.90
N TRP A 51 -24.95 9.82 15.36
CA TRP A 51 -24.37 9.11 14.21
C TRP A 51 -24.21 7.62 14.49
N ARG A 52 -23.80 7.35 15.73
CA ARG A 52 -23.87 6.09 16.48
C ARG A 52 -25.02 5.16 16.06
N THR A 53 -26.21 5.72 16.15
CA THR A 53 -27.44 4.95 16.19
C THR A 53 -28.03 4.80 14.79
N ILE A 54 -27.80 5.79 13.92
CA ILE A 54 -28.41 5.89 12.59
C ILE A 54 -27.58 5.15 11.55
N HIS A 55 -26.26 5.36 11.51
CA HIS A 55 -25.41 4.87 10.41
C HIS A 55 -24.69 3.56 10.71
N PHE A 56 -24.54 3.20 11.98
CA PHE A 56 -23.69 2.10 12.44
C PHE A 56 -24.39 0.74 12.53
N LYS A 57 -25.25 0.44 11.57
CA LYS A 57 -25.77 -0.92 11.41
C LYS A 57 -24.70 -1.77 10.72
N PRO A 58 -24.37 -2.98 11.22
CA PRO A 58 -23.32 -3.82 10.64
C PRO A 58 -23.57 -4.10 9.15
N GLN A 59 -24.83 -4.28 8.75
CA GLN A 59 -25.24 -4.45 7.36
C GLN A 59 -24.79 -3.29 6.46
N ARG A 60 -24.90 -2.04 6.92
CA ARG A 60 -24.48 -0.86 6.15
C ARG A 60 -22.96 -0.80 6.01
N ALA A 61 -22.23 -1.16 7.08
CA ALA A 61 -20.77 -1.21 7.03
C ALA A 61 -20.29 -2.24 6.00
N TYR A 62 -20.90 -3.44 5.96
CA TYR A 62 -20.59 -4.44 4.93
C TYR A 62 -20.87 -3.92 3.52
N ILE A 63 -22.03 -3.30 3.29
CA ILE A 63 -22.37 -2.72 1.97
C ILE A 63 -21.33 -1.67 1.56
N THR A 64 -20.99 -0.71 2.44
CA THR A 64 -20.01 0.34 2.14
C THR A 64 -18.64 -0.26 1.80
N VAL A 65 -18.15 -1.21 2.58
CA VAL A 65 -16.86 -1.86 2.34
C VAL A 65 -16.89 -2.69 1.05
N SER A 66 -17.97 -3.44 0.80
CA SER A 66 -18.12 -4.20 -0.45
C SER A 66 -18.17 -3.30 -1.68
N CYS A 67 -18.92 -2.19 -1.64
CA CYS A 67 -18.94 -1.20 -2.71
C CYS A 67 -17.55 -0.60 -2.95
N LEU A 68 -16.82 -0.27 -1.89
CA LEU A 68 -15.45 0.24 -1.98
C LEU A 68 -14.50 -0.77 -2.65
N VAL A 69 -14.56 -2.03 -2.21
CA VAL A 69 -13.73 -3.12 -2.77
C VAL A 69 -14.05 -3.33 -4.25
N LEU A 70 -15.33 -3.42 -4.62
CA LEU A 70 -15.75 -3.59 -6.00
C LEU A 70 -15.35 -2.41 -6.87
N PHE A 71 -15.47 -1.18 -6.35
CA PHE A 71 -15.01 0.03 -7.03
C PHE A 71 -13.52 -0.05 -7.36
N PHE A 72 -12.65 -0.40 -6.41
CA PHE A 72 -11.21 -0.50 -6.66
C PHE A 72 -10.83 -1.71 -7.52
N ILE A 73 -11.55 -2.83 -7.43
CA ILE A 73 -11.36 -3.96 -8.36
C ILE A 73 -11.64 -3.50 -9.79
N ALA A 74 -12.78 -2.83 -10.02
CA ALA A 74 -13.16 -2.35 -11.34
C ALA A 74 -12.15 -1.32 -11.87
N LEU A 75 -11.71 -0.41 -11.00
CA LEU A 75 -10.81 0.67 -11.35
C LEU A 75 -9.42 0.14 -11.73
N ASN A 76 -8.87 -0.83 -10.98
CA ASN A 76 -7.57 -1.44 -11.27
C ASN A 76 -7.63 -2.59 -12.29
N PHE A 77 -8.81 -2.91 -12.84
CA PHE A 77 -8.94 -4.00 -13.82
C PHE A 77 -8.10 -3.75 -15.10
N ASN A 78 -7.83 -2.48 -15.41
CA ASN A 78 -6.95 -2.07 -16.51
C ASN A 78 -5.54 -2.69 -16.42
N ILE A 79 -5.06 -3.04 -15.22
CA ILE A 79 -3.72 -3.58 -14.98
C ILE A 79 -3.46 -4.87 -15.78
N PHE A 80 -4.49 -5.71 -15.95
CA PHE A 80 -4.38 -6.95 -16.72
C PHE A 80 -4.03 -6.73 -18.21
N PHE A 81 -4.30 -5.53 -18.72
CA PHE A 81 -4.04 -5.16 -20.11
C PHE A 81 -2.77 -4.32 -20.26
N THR A 82 -2.33 -3.63 -19.20
CA THR A 82 -1.22 -2.67 -19.27
C THR A 82 0.10 -3.15 -18.67
N PHE A 83 0.11 -4.19 -17.83
CA PHE A 83 1.31 -4.76 -17.22
C PHE A 83 1.64 -6.15 -17.79
N GLY A 84 2.89 -6.61 -17.63
CA GLY A 84 3.31 -7.96 -17.97
C GLY A 84 3.47 -8.22 -19.48
N PHE A 85 4.72 -8.19 -19.96
CA PHE A 85 5.05 -8.45 -21.37
C PHE A 85 6.25 -9.40 -21.50
N GLU A 86 6.22 -10.27 -22.51
CA GLU A 86 7.41 -10.98 -22.98
C GLU A 86 8.19 -10.06 -23.92
N VAL A 87 9.48 -9.91 -23.65
CA VAL A 87 10.40 -9.16 -24.49
C VAL A 87 11.61 -10.00 -24.79
N ASP A 88 11.98 -10.04 -26.07
CA ASP A 88 13.24 -10.61 -26.51
C ASP A 88 14.39 -9.63 -26.27
N TYR A 89 15.34 -10.02 -25.41
CA TYR A 89 16.56 -9.26 -25.14
C TYR A 89 17.75 -9.88 -25.86
N PRO A 90 18.52 -9.09 -26.64
CA PRO A 90 19.74 -9.58 -27.25
C PRO A 90 20.83 -9.76 -26.17
N ILE A 91 21.35 -10.96 -26.04
CA ILE A 91 22.51 -11.29 -25.22
C ILE A 91 23.67 -11.63 -26.15
N GLN A 92 24.84 -11.04 -25.89
CA GLN A 92 26.06 -11.40 -26.60
C GLN A 92 26.64 -12.66 -25.95
N VAL A 93 26.60 -13.77 -26.68
CA VAL A 93 27.20 -15.02 -26.23
C VAL A 93 28.56 -15.15 -26.87
N VAL A 94 29.60 -15.01 -26.05
CA VAL A 94 30.98 -15.29 -26.45
C VAL A 94 31.16 -16.80 -26.48
N LYS A 95 31.25 -17.37 -27.68
CA LYS A 95 31.66 -18.77 -27.83
C LYS A 95 33.18 -18.82 -27.73
N ASN A 96 33.70 -19.35 -26.62
CA ASN A 96 35.12 -19.60 -26.49
C ASN A 96 35.53 -20.70 -27.50
N SER A 97 36.15 -20.29 -28.59
CA SER A 97 36.84 -21.22 -29.50
C SER A 97 38.06 -21.76 -28.76
N SER A 98 38.15 -23.07 -28.64
CA SER A 98 39.24 -23.78 -27.95
C SER A 98 40.54 -23.90 -28.76
N GLU A 99 40.70 -23.13 -29.84
CA GLU A 99 41.93 -23.13 -30.65
C GLU A 99 42.51 -21.73 -30.83
N PHE A 100 43.84 -21.70 -30.78
CA PHE A 100 44.82 -20.62 -30.65
C PHE A 100 44.79 -19.50 -31.71
N ASN A 101 43.66 -19.28 -32.40
CA ASN A 101 43.48 -18.18 -33.34
C ASN A 101 42.48 -17.15 -32.79
N MET A 102 43.00 -15.95 -32.58
CA MET A 102 42.38 -14.78 -31.94
C MET A 102 41.31 -14.12 -32.83
N THR A 103 40.26 -14.85 -33.20
CA THR A 103 39.02 -14.29 -33.77
C THR A 103 37.83 -14.77 -32.93
N GLN A 104 37.34 -13.86 -32.08
CA GLN A 104 36.19 -14.10 -31.21
C GLN A 104 34.90 -13.95 -32.04
N ASN A 105 34.26 -15.08 -32.36
CA ASN A 105 32.96 -15.06 -33.02
C ASN A 105 31.88 -14.71 -31.98
N VAL A 106 31.43 -13.47 -31.99
CA VAL A 106 30.30 -13.01 -31.16
C VAL A 106 29.00 -13.39 -31.87
N THR A 107 28.22 -14.28 -31.26
CA THR A 107 26.85 -14.58 -31.72
C THR A 107 25.85 -13.86 -30.83
N ILE A 108 24.84 -13.23 -31.44
CA ILE A 108 23.72 -12.62 -30.72
C ILE A 108 22.66 -13.71 -30.50
N GLU A 109 22.34 -14.01 -29.25
CA GLU A 109 21.25 -14.89 -28.86
C GLU A 109 20.13 -14.05 -28.24
N TYR A 110 18.88 -14.38 -28.53
CA TYR A 110 17.73 -13.69 -27.95
C TYR A 110 17.20 -14.49 -26.77
N VAL A 111 17.17 -13.87 -25.59
CA VAL A 111 16.58 -14.47 -24.40
C VAL A 111 15.27 -13.76 -24.09
N LYS A 112 14.22 -14.55 -23.93
CA LYS A 112 12.92 -14.07 -23.47
C LYS A 112 13.01 -13.63 -22.02
N LYS A 113 12.72 -12.36 -21.76
CA LYS A 113 12.59 -11.80 -20.41
C LYS A 113 11.19 -11.29 -20.20
N ILE A 114 10.63 -11.57 -19.03
CA ILE A 114 9.31 -11.09 -18.66
C ILE A 114 9.48 -9.76 -17.93
N LEU A 115 8.87 -8.71 -18.48
CA LEU A 115 8.82 -7.38 -17.90
C LEU A 115 7.50 -7.21 -17.20
N CYS A 116 7.56 -6.99 -15.90
CA CYS A 116 6.36 -6.81 -15.11
C CYS A 116 5.70 -5.45 -15.24
N TYR A 117 6.45 -4.43 -15.65
CA TYR A 117 6.00 -3.05 -15.72
C TYR A 117 5.74 -2.63 -17.18
N GLY A 118 5.06 -1.49 -17.35
CA GLY A 118 4.83 -0.91 -18.67
C GLY A 118 6.15 -0.59 -19.40
N ASP A 119 6.15 -0.74 -20.72
CA ASP A 119 7.31 -0.49 -21.57
C ASP A 119 6.93 0.46 -22.69
N ARG A 120 7.71 1.53 -22.88
CA ARG A 120 7.46 2.58 -23.89
C ARG A 120 7.38 2.05 -25.32
N ARG A 121 7.93 0.86 -25.59
CA ARG A 121 7.81 0.19 -26.89
C ARG A 121 6.36 -0.16 -27.24
N PHE A 122 5.47 -0.27 -26.25
CA PHE A 122 4.06 -0.56 -26.43
C PHE A 122 3.20 0.70 -26.23
N PRO A 123 2.64 1.30 -27.30
CA PRO A 123 1.93 2.58 -27.23
C PRO A 123 0.76 2.59 -26.23
N TRP A 124 0.04 1.47 -26.11
CA TRP A 124 -1.09 1.33 -25.19
C TRP A 124 -0.67 1.30 -23.71
N THR A 125 0.62 1.20 -23.40
CA THR A 125 1.14 1.29 -22.03
C THR A 125 1.71 2.67 -21.70
N SER A 126 1.93 3.53 -22.71
CA SER A 126 2.55 4.85 -22.52
C SER A 126 1.76 5.72 -21.55
N TRP A 127 0.42 5.69 -21.64
CA TRP A 127 -0.43 6.45 -20.73
C TRP A 127 -0.15 6.09 -19.26
N MET A 128 0.22 4.85 -18.97
CA MET A 128 0.52 4.43 -17.61
C MET A 128 1.93 4.79 -17.18
N ILE A 129 2.87 4.95 -18.11
CA ILE A 129 4.21 5.46 -17.81
C ILE A 129 4.14 6.96 -17.53
N ASP A 130 3.34 7.68 -18.30
CA ASP A 130 3.27 9.14 -18.24
C ASP A 130 2.26 9.63 -17.18
N ILE A 131 1.09 8.99 -17.08
CA ILE A 131 0.03 9.32 -16.12
C ILE A 131 0.12 8.45 -14.86
N GLY A 132 0.70 7.26 -14.91
CA GLY A 132 0.76 6.35 -13.75
C GLY A 132 1.41 6.96 -12.52
N PRO A 133 2.53 7.72 -12.61
CA PRO A 133 3.10 8.42 -11.46
C PRO A 133 2.12 9.43 -10.87
N LEU A 134 1.42 10.21 -11.71
CA LEU A 134 0.40 11.16 -11.25
C LEU A 134 -0.76 10.42 -10.59
N TYR A 135 -1.28 9.40 -11.25
CA TYR A 135 -2.33 8.52 -10.75
C TYR A 135 -1.93 7.99 -9.36
N LEU A 136 -0.79 7.30 -9.23
CA LEU A 136 -0.32 6.73 -7.97
C LEU A 136 -0.09 7.80 -6.88
N THR A 137 0.41 8.96 -7.29
CA THR A 137 0.59 10.12 -6.41
C THR A 137 -0.77 10.61 -5.91
N PHE A 138 -1.78 10.78 -6.77
CA PHE A 138 -3.13 11.16 -6.35
C PHE A 138 -3.75 10.10 -5.43
N TYR A 139 -3.59 8.81 -5.71
CA TYR A 139 -4.09 7.74 -4.84
C TYR A 139 -3.36 7.63 -3.51
N SER A 140 -2.13 8.14 -3.40
CA SER A 140 -1.39 8.16 -2.14
C SER A 140 -1.63 9.46 -1.36
N LEU A 141 -1.67 10.60 -2.06
CA LEU A 141 -1.87 11.92 -1.49
C LEU A 141 -3.30 12.13 -1.01
N ALA A 142 -4.32 11.71 -1.78
CA ALA A 142 -5.72 11.90 -1.39
C ALA A 142 -6.06 11.23 -0.04
N PRO A 143 -5.82 9.92 0.17
CA PRO A 143 -6.07 9.32 1.48
C PRO A 143 -5.16 9.90 2.56
N SER A 144 -3.89 10.22 2.27
CA SER A 144 -2.99 10.85 3.25
C SER A 144 -3.50 12.21 3.72
N PHE A 145 -3.99 13.03 2.79
CA PHE A 145 -4.58 14.32 3.08
C PHE A 145 -5.88 14.18 3.89
N LEU A 146 -6.79 13.31 3.46
CA LEU A 146 -8.06 13.07 4.17
C LEU A 146 -7.82 12.51 5.57
N LEU A 147 -6.88 11.58 5.74
CA LEU A 147 -6.48 11.04 7.04
C LEU A 147 -5.85 12.11 7.94
N GLY A 148 -4.94 12.91 7.38
CA GLY A 148 -4.31 14.02 8.10
C GLY A 148 -5.36 15.02 8.59
N LEU A 149 -6.26 15.46 7.71
CA LEU A 149 -7.36 16.35 8.05
C LEU A 149 -8.29 15.74 9.10
N GLY A 150 -8.73 14.50 8.90
CA GLY A 150 -9.61 13.77 9.82
C GLY A 150 -9.02 13.66 11.22
N ASN A 151 -7.74 13.33 11.33
CA ASN A 151 -7.06 13.22 12.61
C ASN A 151 -6.80 14.58 13.27
N VAL A 152 -6.46 15.62 12.52
CA VAL A 152 -6.33 16.98 13.07
C VAL A 152 -7.67 17.41 13.68
N LEU A 153 -8.77 17.25 12.94
CA LEU A 153 -10.11 17.58 13.41
C LEU A 153 -10.52 16.77 14.65
N LEU A 154 -10.19 15.47 14.68
CA LEU A 154 -10.43 14.60 15.82
C LEU A 154 -9.66 15.05 17.07
N ILE A 155 -8.37 15.37 16.94
CA ILE A 155 -7.51 15.84 18.03
C ILE A 155 -8.02 17.18 18.57
N THR A 156 -8.31 18.14 17.68
CA THR A 156 -8.83 19.46 18.06
C THR A 156 -10.13 19.32 18.86
N HIS A 157 -11.04 18.46 18.41
CA HIS A 157 -12.29 18.24 19.15
C HIS A 157 -12.04 17.60 20.52
N LEU A 158 -11.21 16.55 20.59
CA LEU A 158 -10.88 15.89 21.87
C LEU A 158 -10.23 16.86 22.87
N TYR A 159 -9.40 17.78 22.39
CA TYR A 159 -8.79 18.80 23.22
C TYR A 159 -9.81 19.79 23.77
N THR A 160 -10.72 20.29 22.91
CA THR A 160 -11.80 21.21 23.33
C THR A 160 -12.76 20.54 24.32
N SER A 161 -13.18 19.29 24.07
CA SER A 161 -14.09 18.58 24.96
C SER A 161 -13.48 18.29 26.34
N ARG A 162 -12.16 18.08 26.42
CA ARG A 162 -11.45 17.90 27.70
C ARG A 162 -11.46 19.16 28.55
N LYS A 163 -11.33 20.35 27.93
CA LYS A 163 -11.36 21.63 28.66
C LYS A 163 -12.72 21.89 29.31
N THR A 164 -13.80 21.45 28.68
CA THR A 164 -15.18 21.67 29.17
C THR A 164 -15.61 20.68 30.26
N HIS A 165 -15.00 19.48 30.33
CA HIS A 165 -15.44 18.38 31.20
C HIS A 165 -14.54 18.09 32.43
N SER A 166 -13.84 19.09 32.96
CA SER A 166 -12.97 18.95 34.16
C SER A 166 -13.73 18.72 35.49
N GLY A 167 -14.94 18.14 35.46
CA GLY A 167 -15.74 17.80 36.64
C GLY A 167 -15.56 16.35 37.10
N PRO A 168 -15.69 16.04 38.41
CA PRO A 168 -15.45 14.71 38.96
C PRO A 168 -16.58 13.74 38.62
N SER A 169 -16.35 12.79 37.71
CA SER A 169 -17.34 11.75 37.35
C SER A 169 -16.66 10.40 37.01
N ASN A 170 -16.47 9.54 38.02
CA ASN A 170 -15.74 8.27 37.95
C ASN A 170 -16.29 7.21 36.95
N GLN A 171 -17.57 7.25 36.54
CA GLN A 171 -18.11 6.25 35.60
C GLN A 171 -17.80 6.55 34.12
N ASN A 172 -17.63 7.83 33.75
CA ASN A 172 -17.30 8.22 32.38
C ASN A 172 -15.83 7.92 32.02
N ASP A 173 -14.96 7.76 33.01
CA ASP A 173 -13.51 7.60 32.80
C ASP A 173 -13.15 6.27 32.13
N LYS A 174 -13.82 5.16 32.46
CA LYS A 174 -13.55 3.86 31.81
C LYS A 174 -13.92 3.86 30.32
N LYS A 175 -15.07 4.46 29.97
CA LYS A 175 -15.54 4.56 28.58
C LYS A 175 -14.65 5.51 27.77
N LYS A 176 -14.24 6.62 28.38
CA LYS A 176 -13.31 7.60 27.82
C LYS A 176 -11.92 7.00 27.56
N ASN A 177 -11.34 6.27 28.52
CA ASN A 177 -10.04 5.61 28.35
C ASN A 177 -10.02 4.62 27.18
N LYS A 178 -11.12 3.87 26.97
CA LYS A 178 -11.23 2.93 25.85
C LYS A 178 -11.30 3.64 24.50
N GLN A 179 -12.02 4.76 24.41
CA GLN A 179 -12.10 5.58 23.21
C GLN A 179 -10.76 6.25 22.89
N ASP A 180 -10.08 6.78 23.92
CA ASP A 180 -8.75 7.37 23.78
C ASP A 180 -7.69 6.37 23.29
N GLN A 181 -7.75 5.11 23.73
CA GLN A 181 -6.86 4.06 23.22
C GLN A 181 -7.07 3.80 21.73
N MET A 182 -8.32 3.68 21.29
CA MET A 182 -8.64 3.44 19.87
C MET A 182 -8.21 4.62 19.00
N THR A 183 -8.45 5.85 19.45
CA THR A 183 -7.99 7.06 18.75
C THR A 183 -6.48 7.11 18.63
N LYS A 184 -5.74 6.80 19.70
CA LYS A 184 -4.26 6.75 19.65
C LYS A 184 -3.77 5.76 18.60
N THR A 185 -4.35 4.56 18.53
CA THR A 185 -4.02 3.58 17.49
C THR A 185 -4.18 4.15 16.09
N ILE A 186 -5.32 4.79 15.81
CA ILE A 186 -5.61 5.36 14.49
C ILE A 186 -4.64 6.49 14.14
N ILE A 187 -4.27 7.33 15.11
CA ILE A 187 -3.26 8.37 14.92
C ILE A 187 -1.91 7.75 14.57
N TYR A 188 -1.44 6.74 15.32
CA TYR A 188 -0.18 6.04 15.01
C TYR A 188 -0.20 5.41 13.63
N MET A 189 -1.27 4.70 13.28
CA MET A 189 -1.44 4.10 11.95
C MET A 189 -1.39 5.14 10.84
N THR A 190 -1.99 6.31 11.08
CA THR A 190 -2.03 7.40 10.09
C THR A 190 -0.67 8.06 9.93
N VAL A 191 0.04 8.34 11.01
CA VAL A 191 1.39 8.90 10.93
C VAL A 191 2.32 7.93 10.20
N ALA A 192 2.27 6.65 10.55
CA ALA A 192 3.03 5.61 9.86
C ALA A 192 2.64 5.51 8.37
N PHE A 193 1.34 5.54 8.06
CA PHE A 193 0.83 5.56 6.68
C PHE A 193 1.43 6.73 5.91
N ILE A 194 1.26 7.96 6.40
CA ILE A 194 1.70 9.18 5.71
C ILE A 194 3.21 9.16 5.49
N ILE A 195 4.02 8.78 6.48
CA ILE A 195 5.48 8.73 6.33
C ILE A 195 5.88 7.73 5.24
N ILE A 196 5.30 6.53 5.26
CA ILE A 196 5.69 5.46 4.34
C ILE A 196 5.13 5.70 2.94
N THR A 197 3.87 6.10 2.80
CA THR A 197 3.27 6.33 1.49
C THR A 197 3.81 7.59 0.82
N LEU A 198 4.06 8.67 1.58
CA LEU A 198 4.61 9.89 1.01
C LEU A 198 6.06 9.71 0.58
N SER A 199 6.87 8.97 1.35
CA SER A 199 8.25 8.65 0.94
C SER A 199 8.27 7.80 -0.33
N ASN A 200 7.39 6.79 -0.44
CA ASN A 200 7.26 5.99 -1.66
C ASN A 200 6.77 6.82 -2.86
N ALA A 201 5.71 7.63 -2.68
CA ALA A 201 5.20 8.50 -3.73
C ALA A 201 6.26 9.50 -4.22
N THR A 202 7.03 10.08 -3.29
CA THR A 202 8.12 11.00 -3.62
C THR A 202 9.23 10.30 -4.40
N ALA A 203 9.59 9.08 -4.02
CA ALA A 203 10.58 8.29 -4.74
C ALA A 203 10.12 7.96 -6.17
N ILE A 204 8.86 7.55 -6.34
CA ILE A 204 8.28 7.23 -7.65
C ILE A 204 8.16 8.48 -8.53
N PHE A 205 7.74 9.61 -7.96
CA PHE A 205 7.69 10.88 -8.70
C PHE A 205 9.08 11.28 -9.23
N ASN A 206 10.13 11.02 -8.46
CA ASN A 206 11.52 11.31 -8.83
C ASN A 206 12.23 10.13 -9.52
N PHE A 207 11.50 9.13 -10.03
CA PHE A 207 12.07 7.90 -10.60
C PHE A 207 13.15 8.16 -11.65
N ASN A 208 12.90 9.05 -12.60
CA ASN A 208 13.83 9.37 -13.69
C ASN A 208 15.14 10.00 -13.21
N THR A 209 15.11 10.69 -12.08
CA THR A 209 16.29 11.30 -11.45
C THR A 209 17.02 10.25 -10.62
N LEU A 210 16.29 9.46 -9.82
CA LEU A 210 16.86 8.44 -8.94
C LEU A 210 17.53 7.30 -9.70
N ILE A 211 16.98 6.83 -10.83
CA ILE A 211 17.58 5.72 -11.56
C ILE A 211 18.96 6.06 -12.16
N LYS A 212 19.29 7.35 -12.28
CA LYS A 212 20.59 7.84 -12.78
C LYS A 212 21.66 7.95 -11.69
N THR A 213 21.30 7.81 -10.41
CA THR A 213 22.25 7.88 -9.30
C THR A 213 22.63 6.48 -8.82
N ASP A 214 23.85 6.34 -8.29
CA ASP A 214 24.36 5.05 -7.81
C ASP A 214 23.49 4.42 -6.70
N TYR A 215 22.91 5.28 -5.84
CA TYR A 215 22.07 4.86 -4.71
C TYR A 215 20.56 4.88 -5.02
N GLY A 216 20.11 5.50 -6.10
CA GLY A 216 18.68 5.73 -6.29
C GLY A 216 17.89 4.46 -6.61
N SER A 217 18.52 3.47 -7.24
CA SER A 217 17.91 2.14 -7.41
C SER A 217 17.70 1.42 -6.07
N ALA A 218 18.64 1.55 -5.13
CA ALA A 218 18.52 1.00 -3.78
C ALA A 218 17.44 1.74 -2.99
N LEU A 219 17.37 3.07 -3.10
CA LEU A 219 16.34 3.87 -2.45
C LEU A 219 14.92 3.52 -2.93
N LEU A 220 14.73 3.39 -4.25
CA LEU A 220 13.43 2.99 -4.84
C LEU A 220 12.98 1.62 -4.31
N ARG A 221 13.91 0.65 -4.21
CA ARG A 221 13.61 -0.68 -3.65
C ARG A 221 13.29 -0.61 -2.16
N LEU A 222 14.02 0.22 -1.41
CA LEU A 222 13.79 0.40 0.02
C LEU A 222 12.40 1.00 0.29
N THR A 223 12.00 2.05 -0.44
CA THR A 223 10.69 2.66 -0.25
C THR A 223 9.56 1.73 -0.66
N ASP A 224 9.76 0.94 -1.72
CA ASP A 224 8.80 -0.10 -2.12
C ASP A 224 8.67 -1.18 -1.04
N MET A 225 9.79 -1.73 -0.54
CA MET A 225 9.81 -2.69 0.57
C MET A 225 9.16 -2.15 1.85
N LEU A 226 9.40 -0.88 2.19
CA LEU A 226 8.76 -0.23 3.34
C LEU A 226 7.24 -0.15 3.16
N SER A 227 6.77 0.15 1.94
CA SER A 227 5.34 0.15 1.61
C SER A 227 4.70 -1.22 1.86
N TYR A 228 5.40 -2.31 1.51
CA TYR A 228 4.93 -3.66 1.83
C TYR A 228 4.96 -3.98 3.32
N ALA A 229 6.06 -3.63 3.99
CA ALA A 229 6.23 -3.87 5.42
C ALA A 229 5.12 -3.19 6.24
N TYR A 230 4.68 -2.01 5.81
CA TYR A 230 3.58 -1.29 6.45
C TYR A 230 2.29 -2.10 6.56
N HIS A 231 1.93 -2.88 5.55
CA HIS A 231 0.74 -3.72 5.61
C HIS A 231 0.83 -4.79 6.72
N GLY A 232 2.02 -5.36 6.92
CA GLY A 232 2.29 -6.26 8.05
C GLY A 232 2.25 -5.53 9.40
N LEU A 233 2.78 -4.30 9.46
CA LEU A 233 2.77 -3.47 10.67
C LEU A 233 1.35 -3.13 11.13
N ASN A 234 0.40 -2.94 10.21
CA ASN A 234 -1.00 -2.68 10.57
C ASN A 234 -1.58 -3.81 11.44
N PHE A 235 -1.34 -5.07 11.09
CA PHE A 235 -1.78 -6.18 11.94
C PHE A 235 -1.14 -6.11 13.33
N GLY A 236 0.19 -5.89 13.40
CA GLY A 236 0.93 -5.78 14.65
C GLY A 236 0.43 -4.65 15.56
N VAL A 237 0.20 -3.47 14.99
CA VAL A 237 -0.30 -2.31 15.75
C VAL A 237 -1.73 -2.53 16.24
N PHE A 238 -2.62 -3.17 15.46
CA PHE A 238 -3.95 -3.57 15.94
C PHE A 238 -3.87 -4.59 17.08
N TYR A 239 -2.98 -5.57 16.96
CA TYR A 239 -2.75 -6.57 18.00
C TYR A 239 -2.19 -5.95 19.28
N ILE A 240 -1.24 -5.03 19.19
CA ILE A 240 -0.65 -4.38 20.38
C ILE A 240 -1.61 -3.37 21.01
N SER A 241 -2.45 -2.70 20.22
CA SER A 241 -3.24 -1.59 20.74
C SER A 241 -4.66 -1.96 21.16
N ASN A 242 -5.25 -3.03 20.60
CA ASN A 242 -6.64 -3.37 20.81
C ASN A 242 -6.81 -4.66 21.63
N ASN A 243 -7.09 -4.51 22.92
CA ASN A 243 -7.39 -5.61 23.85
C ASN A 243 -8.49 -6.56 23.36
N ARG A 244 -9.52 -6.02 22.69
CA ARG A 244 -10.62 -6.84 22.15
C ARG A 244 -10.12 -7.69 21.00
N PHE A 245 -9.37 -7.09 20.07
CA PHE A 245 -8.79 -7.82 18.94
C PHE A 245 -7.89 -8.95 19.42
N ARG A 246 -6.99 -8.69 20.38
CA ARG A 246 -6.17 -9.74 20.99
C ARG A 246 -6.99 -10.89 21.54
N ARG A 247 -8.04 -10.59 22.29
CA ARG A 247 -8.88 -11.62 22.90
C ARG A 247 -9.61 -12.46 21.85
N GLU A 248 -10.15 -11.85 20.80
CA GLU A 248 -10.78 -12.62 19.72
C GLU A 248 -9.74 -13.42 18.92
N PHE A 249 -8.56 -12.86 18.65
CA PHE A 249 -7.45 -13.58 18.02
C PHE A 249 -7.05 -14.82 18.83
N LYS A 250 -6.84 -14.65 20.13
CA LYS A 250 -6.57 -15.74 21.08
C LYS A 250 -7.61 -16.85 21.04
N LYS A 251 -8.90 -16.51 20.98
CA LYS A 251 -9.98 -17.51 20.83
C LYS A 251 -9.92 -18.27 19.51
N VAL A 252 -9.60 -17.59 18.41
CA VAL A 252 -9.51 -18.22 17.08
C VAL A 252 -8.34 -19.20 17.01
N PHE A 253 -7.21 -18.86 17.63
CA PHE A 253 -5.97 -19.65 17.57
C PHE A 253 -5.71 -20.53 18.79
N GLY A 254 -6.55 -20.49 19.82
CA GLY A 254 -6.43 -21.33 21.03
C GLY A 254 -5.24 -20.98 21.94
N ILE A 255 -4.83 -19.71 22.01
CA ILE A 255 -3.70 -19.19 22.84
C ILE A 255 -4.22 -18.24 23.93
#